data_AF-A0A8T0JCQ6-F1
#
_entry.id   AF-A0A8T0JCQ6-F1
#
_cell.length_a   1.000
_cell.length_b   1.000
_cell.length_c   1.000
_cell.angle_alpha   90.00
_cell.angle_beta   90.00
_cell.angle_gamma   90.00
#
_symmetry.space_group_name_H-M   'P 1'
#
loop_
_entity.id
_entity.type
_entity.pdbx_description
1 polymer ?
#
loop_
_entity_poly.entity_id
_entity_poly.type
_entity_poly.pdbx_seq_one_letter_code
_entity_poly.pdbx_strand_id
1 'polypeptide(L)'
;MAGKEQDEKSKRLRELWNTFYGSDSIESESRRPTMEGINLPSFDSDHYISSVLRKTPLNPLLQRNVEMAAEIKNLDNDMQMLVYENYNKFISATDTIRRMKENVSGMESSMDQLLKTVTVVREKSDGINASLCERRERIEELNGTRGLLRKVQFLFDLPQRLRKCMSAENYVGAVKYYQGALPILKTYGKSSFRKCKEESDAIISTLIKHLQAQLMNPKVLLPARAQAVSLLQQLNRPRTHNVLNARKTAHVHKLVNHGF
;
A
#
# COMPACT_ATOMS: atom_id res chain seq x y z
N MET A 1 25.75 -31.43 5.68
CA MET A 1 26.84 -31.86 6.59
C MET A 1 27.99 -30.84 6.68
N ALA A 2 28.33 -30.11 5.61
CA ALA A 2 29.44 -29.12 5.59
C ALA A 2 29.32 -27.93 6.57
N GLY A 3 28.10 -27.45 6.88
CA GLY A 3 27.92 -26.30 7.78
C GLY A 3 28.26 -26.57 9.25
N LYS A 4 28.16 -27.82 9.71
CA LYS A 4 28.54 -28.19 11.10
C LYS A 4 30.06 -28.20 11.28
N GLU A 5 30.81 -28.55 10.24
CA GLU A 5 32.27 -28.63 10.27
C GLU A 5 32.94 -27.24 10.31
N GLN A 6 32.36 -26.24 9.66
CA GLN A 6 32.83 -24.85 9.71
C GLN A 6 32.58 -24.18 11.07
N ASP A 7 31.45 -24.48 11.73
CA ASP A 7 31.17 -23.97 13.08
C ASP A 7 32.12 -24.58 14.12
N GLU A 8 32.45 -25.86 13.97
CA GLU A 8 33.40 -26.54 14.84
C GLU A 8 34.84 -26.01 14.67
N LYS A 9 35.27 -25.76 13.43
CA LYS A 9 36.55 -25.07 13.14
C LYS A 9 36.60 -23.67 13.76
N SER A 10 35.48 -22.93 13.67
CA SER A 10 35.37 -21.59 14.24
C SER A 10 35.42 -21.59 15.78
N LYS A 11 34.85 -22.61 16.43
CA LYS A 11 34.94 -22.80 17.88
C LYS A 11 36.35 -23.14 18.32
N ARG A 12 37.02 -24.08 17.64
CA ARG A 12 38.43 -24.43 17.92
C ARG A 12 39.37 -23.25 17.72
N LEU A 13 39.15 -22.44 16.68
CA LEU A 13 39.89 -21.20 16.48
C LEU A 13 39.67 -20.26 17.68
N ARG A 14 38.43 -19.98 18.08
CA ARG A 14 38.14 -19.11 19.24
C ARG A 14 38.77 -19.62 20.54
N GLU A 15 38.76 -20.93 20.77
CA GLU A 15 39.47 -21.54 21.91
C GLU A 15 40.98 -21.33 21.81
N LEU A 16 41.58 -21.51 20.63
CA LEU A 16 43.00 -21.27 20.42
C LEU A 16 43.37 -19.79 20.63
N TRP A 17 42.55 -18.87 20.12
CA TRP A 17 42.74 -17.43 20.31
C TRP A 17 42.60 -17.03 21.78
N ASN A 18 41.68 -17.64 22.54
CA ASN A 18 41.60 -17.46 23.98
C ASN A 18 42.80 -18.09 24.73
N THR A 19 43.40 -19.16 24.23
CA THR A 19 44.62 -19.70 24.85
C THR A 19 45.84 -18.79 24.61
N PHE A 20 45.92 -18.15 23.43
CA PHE A 20 47.05 -17.29 23.07
C PHE A 20 46.92 -15.83 23.52
N TYR A 21 45.69 -15.30 23.63
CA TYR A 21 45.41 -13.90 23.95
C TYR A 21 44.43 -13.71 25.11
N GLY A 22 43.89 -14.80 25.67
CA GLY A 22 42.97 -14.75 26.79
C GLY A 22 43.72 -14.68 28.10
N SER A 23 43.80 -13.47 28.63
CA SER A 23 44.12 -13.17 30.02
C SER A 23 45.53 -13.54 30.45
N ASP A 24 46.45 -12.61 30.17
CA ASP A 24 47.49 -12.20 31.11
C ASP A 24 46.84 -11.85 32.46
N SER A 25 46.54 -12.89 33.24
CA SER A 25 46.55 -12.79 34.68
C SER A 25 48.00 -13.05 35.05
N ILE A 26 48.73 -11.96 35.22
CA ILE A 26 50.06 -11.92 35.83
C ILE A 26 50.03 -12.80 37.08
N GLU A 27 50.59 -14.00 36.99
CA GLU A 27 51.30 -14.73 38.05
C GLU A 27 51.63 -16.16 37.61
N SER A 28 52.92 -16.48 37.68
CA SER A 28 53.54 -17.83 37.67
C SER A 28 54.28 -18.27 36.40
N GLU A 29 55.23 -17.45 35.93
CA GLU A 29 56.40 -17.95 35.21
C GLU A 29 57.41 -18.52 36.23
N SER A 30 57.12 -19.69 36.82
CA SER A 30 58.10 -20.44 37.61
C SER A 30 58.48 -21.72 36.88
N ARG A 31 59.53 -21.62 36.06
CA ARG A 31 60.61 -22.62 35.85
C ARG A 31 61.31 -22.39 34.51
N ARG A 32 62.17 -21.37 34.49
CA ARG A 32 63.43 -21.28 33.73
C ARG A 32 64.17 -20.08 34.34
N PRO A 33 65.49 -20.12 34.55
CA PRO A 33 66.22 -18.91 34.95
C PRO A 33 66.10 -17.92 33.80
N THR A 34 65.17 -16.98 33.90
CA THR A 34 64.96 -15.92 32.93
C THR A 34 66.19 -15.03 32.95
N MET A 35 66.90 -15.05 31.83
CA MET A 35 68.02 -14.19 31.52
C MET A 35 67.44 -12.79 31.21
N GLU A 36 66.91 -12.12 32.23
CA GLU A 36 66.09 -10.90 32.14
C GLU A 36 66.83 -9.64 31.64
N GLY A 37 68.04 -9.77 31.08
CA GLY A 37 68.89 -8.63 30.74
C GLY A 37 69.03 -8.29 29.26
N ILE A 38 68.81 -9.26 28.34
CA ILE A 38 69.27 -9.11 26.94
C ILE A 38 68.36 -8.18 26.11
N ASN A 39 67.07 -8.11 26.46
CA ASN A 39 66.07 -7.32 25.72
C ASN A 39 65.90 -5.89 26.27
N LEU A 40 66.71 -5.46 27.24
CA LEU A 40 66.60 -4.11 27.81
C LEU A 40 67.35 -3.08 26.94
N PRO A 41 66.82 -1.84 26.82
CA PRO A 41 67.49 -0.75 26.11
C PRO A 41 68.87 -0.38 26.68
N SER A 42 69.13 -0.72 27.95
CA SER A 42 70.39 -0.48 28.66
C SER A 42 71.30 -1.72 28.69
N PHE A 43 71.12 -2.67 27.77
CA PHE A 43 71.91 -3.89 27.74
C PHE A 43 73.37 -3.59 27.36
N ASP A 44 74.28 -3.86 28.29
CA ASP A 44 75.73 -3.83 28.06
C ASP A 44 76.21 -5.24 27.65
N SER A 45 76.44 -5.41 26.35
CA SER A 45 76.90 -6.66 25.74
C SER A 45 78.25 -7.12 26.30
N ASP A 46 79.17 -6.21 26.54
CA ASP A 46 80.54 -6.56 26.95
C ASP A 46 80.56 -7.03 28.41
N HIS A 47 79.85 -6.33 29.29
CA HIS A 47 79.67 -6.76 30.67
C HIS A 47 78.96 -8.11 30.75
N TYR A 48 77.92 -8.31 29.94
CA TYR A 48 77.18 -9.57 29.86
C TYR A 48 78.07 -10.73 29.38
N ILE A 49 78.75 -10.59 28.24
CA ILE A 49 79.65 -11.64 27.70
C ILE A 49 80.77 -11.96 28.69
N SER A 50 81.39 -10.94 29.30
CA SER A 50 82.44 -11.16 30.30
C SER A 50 81.96 -11.90 31.55
N SER A 51 80.69 -11.71 31.92
CA SER A 51 80.07 -12.41 33.05
C SER A 51 79.74 -13.87 32.71
N VAL A 52 79.30 -14.13 31.47
CA VAL A 52 78.99 -15.47 30.95
C VAL A 52 80.25 -16.29 30.79
N LEU A 53 81.32 -15.72 30.23
CA LEU A 53 82.61 -16.40 30.05
C LEU A 53 83.27 -16.77 31.38
N ARG A 54 83.06 -15.99 32.45
CA ARG A 54 83.59 -16.28 33.79
C ARG A 54 82.80 -17.33 34.56
N LYS A 55 81.49 -17.43 34.33
CA LYS A 55 80.57 -18.28 35.13
C LYS A 55 80.28 -19.63 34.50
N THR A 56 80.51 -19.80 33.19
CA THR A 56 80.07 -20.98 32.43
C THR A 56 81.27 -21.78 31.91
N PRO A 57 81.33 -23.10 32.14
CA PRO A 57 82.40 -23.94 31.58
C PRO A 57 82.25 -24.11 30.06
N LEU A 58 83.34 -24.53 29.38
CA LEU A 58 83.44 -24.55 27.92
C LEU A 58 82.41 -25.44 27.21
N ASN A 59 82.10 -26.64 27.75
CA ASN A 59 81.18 -27.59 27.11
C ASN A 59 79.75 -27.02 26.95
N PRO A 60 79.11 -26.48 28.02
CA PRO A 60 77.83 -25.78 27.89
C PRO A 60 77.88 -24.58 26.94
N LEU A 61 79.00 -23.85 26.89
CA LEU A 61 79.16 -22.72 25.98
C LEU A 61 79.17 -23.16 24.51
N LEU A 62 79.86 -24.26 24.21
CA LEU A 62 79.90 -24.86 22.88
C LEU A 62 78.52 -25.41 22.49
N GLN A 63 77.84 -26.09 23.40
CA GLN A 63 76.47 -26.54 23.18
C GLN A 63 75.53 -25.36 22.90
N ARG A 64 75.60 -24.28 23.68
CA ARG A 64 74.77 -23.09 23.46
C ARG A 64 75.06 -22.42 22.11
N ASN A 65 76.30 -22.44 21.63
CA ASN A 65 76.65 -21.95 20.30
C ASN A 65 75.97 -22.78 19.20
N VAL A 66 76.00 -24.10 19.31
CA VAL A 66 75.31 -25.01 18.36
C VAL A 66 73.80 -24.80 18.39
N GLU A 67 73.22 -24.68 19.58
CA GLU A 67 71.79 -24.38 19.75
C GLU A 67 71.41 -23.02 19.14
N MET A 68 72.23 -21.99 19.36
CA MET A 68 72.02 -20.65 18.80
C MET A 68 72.11 -20.64 17.28
N ALA A 69 73.05 -21.39 16.69
CA ALA A 69 73.15 -21.54 15.25
C ALA A 69 71.91 -22.24 14.65
N ALA A 70 71.36 -23.24 15.35
CA ALA A 70 70.11 -23.89 14.95
C ALA A 70 68.90 -22.94 15.10
N GLU A 71 68.85 -22.16 16.18
CA GLU A 71 67.81 -21.17 16.47
C GLU A 71 67.78 -20.07 15.38
N ILE A 72 68.94 -19.55 14.99
CA ILE A 72 69.07 -18.58 13.87
C ILE A 72 68.51 -19.17 12.58
N LYS A 73 68.86 -20.42 12.25
CA LYS A 73 68.38 -21.09 11.04
C LYS A 73 66.86 -21.31 11.06
N ASN A 74 66.31 -21.66 12.23
CA ASN A 74 64.87 -21.84 12.38
C ASN A 74 64.13 -20.50 12.21
N LEU A 75 64.63 -19.43 12.82
CA LEU A 75 64.05 -18.09 12.67
C LEU A 75 64.08 -17.60 11.21
N ASP A 76 65.14 -17.90 10.46
CA ASP A 76 65.19 -17.58 9.03
C ASP A 76 64.12 -18.35 8.24
N ASN A 77 63.96 -19.65 8.51
CA ASN A 77 62.89 -20.44 7.90
C ASN A 77 61.50 -19.92 8.27
N ASP A 78 61.28 -19.53 9.53
CA ASP A 78 60.01 -18.99 10.01
C ASP A 78 59.68 -17.65 9.34
N MET A 79 60.68 -16.78 9.18
CA MET A 79 60.54 -15.53 8.44
C MET A 79 60.14 -15.79 6.99
N GLN A 80 60.79 -16.73 6.32
CA GLN A 80 60.45 -17.11 4.95
C GLN A 80 59.02 -17.65 4.89
N MET A 81 58.63 -18.55 5.80
CA MET A 81 57.28 -19.10 5.86
C MET A 81 56.23 -17.99 6.05
N LEU A 82 56.49 -17.02 6.92
CA LEU A 82 55.58 -15.90 7.16
C LEU A 82 55.38 -15.04 5.91
N VAL A 83 56.44 -14.80 5.14
CA VAL A 83 56.35 -14.13 3.84
C VAL A 83 55.50 -14.96 2.88
N TYR A 84 55.76 -16.26 2.72
CA TYR A 84 54.99 -17.12 1.82
C TYR A 84 53.49 -17.17 2.19
N GLU A 85 53.17 -17.35 3.47
CA GLU A 85 51.78 -17.40 3.93
C GLU A 85 51.04 -16.08 3.76
N ASN A 86 51.72 -14.95 3.96
CA ASN A 86 51.11 -13.64 3.86
C ASN A 86 51.08 -13.11 2.42
N TYR A 87 52.05 -13.44 1.58
CA TYR A 87 52.13 -12.93 0.21
C TYR A 87 50.90 -13.28 -0.61
N ASN A 88 50.43 -14.54 -0.52
CA ASN A 88 49.19 -14.96 -1.16
C ASN A 88 47.95 -14.24 -0.61
N LYS A 89 47.93 -13.92 0.69
CA LYS A 89 46.83 -13.15 1.32
C LYS A 89 46.84 -11.70 0.85
N PHE A 90 48.01 -11.07 0.71
CA PHE A 90 48.13 -9.71 0.19
C PHE A 90 47.74 -9.59 -1.27
N ILE A 91 48.17 -10.54 -2.12
CA ILE A 91 47.76 -10.57 -3.53
C ILE A 91 46.25 -10.73 -3.63
N SER A 92 45.67 -11.71 -2.93
CA SER A 92 44.23 -11.95 -2.99
C SER A 92 43.39 -10.80 -2.41
N ALA A 93 43.87 -10.14 -1.36
CA ALA A 93 43.25 -8.91 -0.84
C ALA A 93 43.30 -7.78 -1.87
N THR A 94 44.46 -7.57 -2.51
CA THR A 94 44.65 -6.54 -3.54
C THR A 94 43.79 -6.79 -4.77
N ASP A 95 43.71 -8.04 -5.24
CA ASP A 95 42.83 -8.43 -6.35
C ASP A 95 41.35 -8.24 -6.01
N THR A 96 40.97 -8.50 -4.76
CA THR A 96 39.61 -8.27 -4.29
C THR A 96 39.27 -6.78 -4.28
N ILE A 97 40.17 -5.93 -3.80
CA ILE A 97 40.00 -4.46 -3.86
C ILE A 97 39.89 -3.98 -5.31
N ARG A 98 40.71 -4.53 -6.23
CA ARG A 98 40.65 -4.19 -7.65
C ARG A 98 39.30 -4.54 -8.27
N ARG A 99 38.81 -5.76 -8.03
CA ARG A 99 37.48 -6.20 -8.48
C ARG A 99 36.35 -5.34 -7.89
N MET A 100 36.45 -4.99 -6.60
CA MET A 100 35.48 -4.09 -5.96
C MET A 100 35.46 -2.72 -6.66
N LYS A 101 36.62 -2.15 -6.97
CA LYS A 101 36.72 -0.86 -7.67
C LYS A 101 36.07 -0.91 -9.07
N GLU A 102 36.36 -1.95 -9.84
CA GLU A 102 35.79 -2.13 -11.19
C GLU A 102 34.26 -2.27 -11.14
N ASN A 103 33.74 -3.06 -10.20
CA ASN A 103 32.29 -3.24 -10.02
C ASN A 103 31.60 -1.94 -9.60
N VAL A 104 32.20 -1.17 -8.67
CA VAL A 104 31.65 0.11 -8.22
C VAL A 104 31.63 1.12 -9.36
N SER A 105 32.70 1.19 -10.16
CA SER A 105 32.75 2.08 -11.33
C SER A 105 31.72 1.69 -12.40
N GLY A 106 31.48 0.40 -12.63
CA GLY A 106 30.42 -0.07 -13.53
C GLY A 106 29.00 0.22 -13.01
N MET A 107 28.82 0.23 -11.69
CA MET A 107 27.53 0.51 -11.05
C MET A 107 27.10 1.97 -11.20
N GLU A 108 28.03 2.93 -11.11
CA GLU A 108 27.74 4.35 -11.33
C GLU A 108 27.18 4.62 -12.73
N SER A 109 27.85 4.09 -13.76
CA SER A 109 27.36 4.18 -15.15
C SER A 109 26.00 3.52 -15.34
N SER A 110 25.77 2.36 -14.70
CA SER A 110 24.49 1.65 -14.76
C SER A 110 23.37 2.45 -14.07
N MET A 111 23.67 3.11 -12.95
CA MET A 111 22.75 3.98 -12.21
C MET A 111 22.37 5.20 -13.06
N ASP A 112 23.32 5.81 -13.76
CA ASP A 112 23.07 6.93 -14.66
C ASP A 112 22.17 6.54 -15.84
N GLN A 113 22.41 5.36 -16.43
CA GLN A 113 21.54 4.82 -17.48
C GLN A 113 20.13 4.55 -16.96
N LEU A 114 20.00 3.97 -15.76
CA LEU A 114 18.71 3.75 -15.13
C LEU A 114 17.97 5.07 -14.88
N LEU A 115 18.65 6.09 -14.36
CA LEU A 115 18.05 7.40 -14.12
C LEU A 115 17.53 8.02 -15.42
N LYS A 116 18.32 7.97 -16.50
CA LYS A 116 17.90 8.43 -17.84
C LYS A 116 16.68 7.68 -18.37
N THR A 117 16.64 6.36 -18.19
CA THR A 117 15.47 5.57 -18.65
C THR A 117 14.22 5.88 -17.84
N VAL A 118 14.34 6.05 -16.52
CA VAL A 118 13.23 6.42 -15.64
C VAL A 118 12.70 7.81 -15.98
N THR A 119 13.56 8.79 -16.26
CA THR A 119 13.10 10.13 -16.66
C THR A 119 12.36 10.09 -17.99
N VAL A 120 12.86 9.37 -18.99
CA VAL A 120 12.17 9.20 -20.29
C VAL A 120 10.83 8.50 -20.12
N VAL A 121 10.75 7.46 -19.28
CA VAL A 121 9.49 6.77 -18.99
C VAL A 121 8.51 7.70 -18.29
N ARG A 122 8.97 8.50 -17.33
CA ARG A 122 8.14 9.50 -16.65
C ARG A 122 7.59 10.53 -17.64
N GLU A 123 8.44 11.14 -18.47
CA GLU A 123 8.02 12.12 -19.47
C GLU A 123 6.98 11.55 -20.44
N LYS A 124 7.19 10.33 -20.93
CA LYS A 124 6.22 9.64 -21.79
C LYS A 124 4.91 9.33 -21.05
N SER A 125 5.00 8.90 -19.79
CA SER A 125 3.83 8.60 -18.95
C SER A 125 3.01 9.87 -18.69
N ASP A 126 3.67 10.97 -18.35
CA ASP A 126 3.05 12.27 -18.11
C ASP A 126 2.39 12.79 -19.40
N GLY A 127 3.06 12.65 -20.55
CA GLY A 127 2.48 13.00 -21.85
C GLY A 127 1.24 12.17 -22.20
N ILE A 128 1.27 10.85 -21.97
CA ILE A 128 0.10 9.98 -22.14
C ILE A 128 -1.02 10.41 -21.19
N ASN A 129 -0.71 10.62 -19.91
CA ASN A 129 -1.68 11.00 -18.90
C ASN A 129 -2.36 12.34 -19.24
N ALA A 130 -1.59 13.35 -19.65
CA ALA A 130 -2.13 14.64 -20.10
C ALA A 130 -3.09 14.45 -21.29
N SER A 131 -2.71 13.65 -22.30
CA SER A 131 -3.57 13.38 -23.46
C SER A 131 -4.85 12.62 -23.09
N LEU A 132 -4.79 11.73 -22.09
CA LEU A 132 -5.94 10.99 -21.60
C LEU A 132 -6.86 11.86 -20.75
N CYS A 133 -6.34 12.79 -19.95
CA CYS A 133 -7.14 13.76 -19.20
C CYS A 133 -8.02 14.59 -20.15
N GLU A 134 -7.43 15.18 -21.20
CA GLU A 134 -8.19 15.98 -22.18
C GLU A 134 -9.29 15.15 -22.88
N ARG A 135 -9.00 13.87 -23.18
CA ARG A 135 -10.01 12.96 -23.75
C ARG A 135 -11.10 12.60 -22.74
N ARG A 136 -10.75 12.38 -21.47
CA ARG A 136 -11.72 12.07 -20.40
C ARG A 136 -12.67 13.23 -20.16
N GLU A 137 -12.17 14.46 -20.11
CA GLU A 137 -12.99 15.67 -19.99
C GLU A 137 -13.99 15.78 -21.15
N ARG A 138 -13.52 15.62 -22.39
CA ARG A 138 -14.43 15.61 -23.57
C ARG A 138 -15.48 14.51 -23.50
N ILE A 139 -15.10 13.31 -23.05
CA ILE A 139 -16.06 12.19 -22.86
C ILE A 139 -17.07 12.52 -21.76
N GLU A 140 -16.65 13.19 -20.70
CA GLU A 140 -17.52 13.59 -19.61
C GLU A 140 -18.52 14.67 -20.05
N GLU A 141 -18.07 15.69 -20.81
CA GLU A 141 -18.95 16.68 -21.45
C GLU A 141 -19.96 16.03 -22.40
N LEU A 142 -19.50 15.10 -23.25
CA LEU A 142 -20.36 14.35 -24.17
C LEU A 142 -21.36 13.44 -23.42
N ASN A 143 -20.95 12.84 -22.31
CA ASN A 143 -21.86 12.07 -21.47
C ASN A 143 -22.86 12.96 -20.73
N GLY A 144 -22.43 14.15 -20.29
CA GLY A 144 -23.29 15.17 -19.71
C GLY A 144 -24.37 15.61 -20.71
N THR A 145 -23.97 16.01 -21.91
CA THR A 145 -24.90 16.40 -22.99
C THR A 145 -25.81 15.25 -23.41
N ARG A 146 -25.29 14.02 -23.57
CA ARG A 146 -26.11 12.83 -23.86
C ARG A 146 -27.09 12.51 -22.73
N GLY A 147 -26.69 12.70 -21.48
CA GLY A 147 -27.55 12.52 -20.30
C GLY A 147 -28.69 13.54 -20.29
N LEU A 148 -28.41 14.80 -20.60
CA LEU A 148 -29.41 15.85 -20.77
C LEU A 148 -30.34 15.54 -21.95
N LEU A 149 -29.80 15.15 -23.10
CA LEU A 149 -30.58 14.79 -24.28
C LEU A 149 -31.52 13.62 -23.98
N ARG A 150 -31.06 12.59 -23.26
CA ARG A 150 -31.90 11.47 -22.84
C ARG A 150 -33.03 11.91 -21.91
N LYS A 151 -32.76 12.84 -20.98
CA LYS A 151 -33.80 13.42 -20.11
C LYS A 151 -34.83 14.20 -20.93
N VAL A 152 -34.38 15.00 -21.89
CA VAL A 152 -35.26 15.75 -22.82
C VAL A 152 -36.09 14.81 -23.68
N GLN A 153 -35.47 13.77 -24.24
CA GLN A 153 -36.15 12.73 -25.01
C GLN A 153 -37.21 12.00 -24.17
N PHE A 154 -36.89 11.65 -22.92
CA PHE A 154 -37.85 11.04 -22.00
C PHE A 154 -39.07 11.95 -21.76
N LEU A 155 -38.86 13.26 -21.66
CA LEU A 155 -39.97 14.21 -21.54
C LEU A 155 -40.80 14.29 -22.82
N PHE A 156 -40.17 14.36 -23.99
CA PHE A 156 -40.90 14.42 -25.27
C PHE A 156 -41.70 13.14 -25.53
N ASP A 157 -41.16 11.99 -25.15
CA ASP A 157 -41.85 10.69 -25.25
C ASP A 157 -42.92 10.49 -24.14
N LEU A 158 -42.96 11.35 -23.11
CA LEU A 158 -43.82 11.17 -21.95
C LEU A 158 -45.31 11.02 -22.32
N PRO A 159 -45.91 11.86 -23.20
CA PRO A 159 -47.32 11.72 -23.56
C PRO A 159 -47.58 10.42 -24.32
N GLN A 160 -46.67 10.00 -25.20
CA GLN A 160 -46.79 8.74 -25.93
C GLN A 160 -46.70 7.54 -24.98
N ARG A 161 -45.79 7.58 -24.00
CA ARG A 161 -45.66 6.54 -22.97
C ARG A 161 -46.90 6.48 -22.07
N LEU A 162 -47.45 7.63 -21.68
CA LEU A 162 -48.70 7.69 -20.90
C LEU A 162 -49.89 7.14 -21.68
N ARG A 163 -50.01 7.44 -22.99
CA ARG A 163 -51.05 6.85 -23.87
C ARG A 163 -50.92 5.32 -23.94
N LYS A 164 -49.69 4.80 -24.11
CA LYS A 164 -49.44 3.35 -24.11
C LYS A 164 -49.77 2.68 -22.78
N CYS A 165 -49.44 3.33 -21.65
CA CYS A 165 -49.80 2.82 -20.33
C CYS A 165 -51.32 2.85 -20.09
N MET A 166 -52.02 3.83 -20.66
CA MET A 166 -53.48 3.92 -20.60
C MET A 166 -54.15 2.79 -21.41
N SER A 167 -53.62 2.45 -22.60
CA SER A 167 -54.13 1.32 -23.40
C SER A 167 -53.78 -0.04 -22.83
N ALA A 168 -52.70 -0.16 -22.05
CA ALA A 168 -52.24 -1.42 -21.46
C ALA A 168 -52.75 -1.65 -20.02
N GLU A 169 -53.68 -0.82 -19.52
CA GLU A 169 -54.23 -0.82 -18.15
C GLU A 169 -53.17 -0.77 -17.02
N ASN A 170 -51.92 -0.46 -17.33
CA ASN A 170 -50.83 -0.32 -16.36
C ASN A 170 -50.79 1.10 -15.77
N TYR A 171 -51.73 1.36 -14.86
CA TYR A 171 -51.87 2.66 -14.21
C TYR A 171 -50.72 2.98 -13.24
N VAL A 172 -50.09 1.96 -12.64
CA VAL A 172 -48.96 2.14 -11.71
C VAL A 172 -47.73 2.70 -12.42
N GLY A 173 -47.41 2.19 -13.61
CA GLY A 173 -46.31 2.69 -14.43
C GLY A 173 -46.54 4.13 -14.88
N ALA A 174 -47.77 4.46 -15.30
CA ALA A 174 -48.13 5.81 -15.75
C ALA A 174 -47.89 6.87 -14.68
N VAL A 175 -48.32 6.61 -13.45
CA VAL A 175 -48.14 7.53 -12.31
C VAL A 175 -46.67 7.74 -11.99
N LYS A 176 -45.85 6.68 -12.02
CA LYS A 176 -44.40 6.77 -11.77
C LYS A 176 -43.67 7.58 -12.84
N TYR A 177 -43.99 7.36 -14.12
CA TYR A 177 -43.39 8.13 -15.21
C TYR A 177 -43.74 9.61 -15.13
N TYR A 178 -45.00 9.92 -14.80
CA TYR A 178 -45.42 11.30 -14.59
C TYR A 178 -44.75 11.93 -13.36
N GLN A 179 -44.72 11.23 -12.23
CA GLN A 179 -44.10 11.72 -11.00
C GLN A 179 -42.60 12.02 -11.18
N GLY A 180 -41.87 11.19 -11.93
CA GLY A 180 -40.47 11.44 -12.26
C GLY A 180 -40.26 12.64 -13.20
N ALA A 181 -41.25 12.95 -14.04
CA ALA A 181 -41.20 14.06 -14.99
C ALA A 181 -41.70 15.40 -14.40
N LEU A 182 -42.59 15.36 -13.40
CA LEU A 182 -43.16 16.51 -12.70
C LEU A 182 -42.16 17.62 -12.28
N PRO A 183 -41.01 17.34 -11.65
CA PRO A 183 -40.10 18.41 -11.24
C PRO A 183 -39.57 19.21 -12.44
N ILE A 184 -39.36 18.55 -13.58
CA ILE A 184 -38.85 19.18 -14.81
C ILE A 184 -39.99 19.88 -15.57
N LEU A 185 -41.19 19.31 -15.58
CA LEU A 185 -42.39 19.95 -16.12
C LEU A 185 -42.84 21.17 -15.30
N LYS A 186 -42.52 21.21 -13.99
CA LYS A 186 -42.83 22.37 -13.14
C LYS A 186 -41.92 23.55 -13.46
N THR A 187 -40.63 23.31 -13.72
CA THR A 187 -39.63 24.35 -14.00
C THR A 187 -39.66 24.80 -15.46
N TYR A 188 -39.73 23.87 -16.42
CA TYR A 188 -39.62 24.16 -17.86
C TYR A 188 -40.93 23.94 -18.65
N GLY A 189 -42.01 23.51 -18.00
CA GLY A 189 -43.28 23.22 -18.67
C GLY A 189 -44.10 24.44 -19.07
N LYS A 190 -43.65 25.67 -18.79
CA LYS A 190 -44.33 26.90 -19.25
C LYS A 190 -43.74 27.48 -20.54
N SER A 191 -42.50 27.13 -20.89
CA SER A 191 -41.86 27.57 -22.13
C SER A 191 -41.77 26.41 -23.14
N SER A 192 -40.63 25.72 -23.20
CA SER A 192 -40.31 24.77 -24.27
C SER A 192 -41.15 23.49 -24.24
N PHE A 193 -41.61 23.05 -23.06
CA PHE A 193 -42.38 21.81 -22.90
C PHE A 193 -43.88 22.01 -22.67
N ARG A 194 -44.42 23.19 -23.03
CA ARG A 194 -45.83 23.54 -22.79
C ARG A 194 -46.81 22.54 -23.40
N LYS A 195 -46.66 22.23 -24.70
CA LYS A 195 -47.53 21.29 -25.42
C LYS A 195 -47.49 19.89 -24.80
N CYS A 196 -46.28 19.40 -24.50
CA CYS A 196 -46.07 18.11 -23.87
C CYS A 196 -46.72 18.03 -22.48
N LYS A 197 -46.62 19.11 -21.69
CA LYS A 197 -47.25 19.21 -20.38
C LYS A 197 -48.77 19.16 -20.50
N GLU A 198 -49.36 20.00 -21.35
CA GLU A 198 -50.80 20.06 -21.59
C GLU A 198 -51.34 18.68 -22.04
N GLU A 199 -50.64 17.99 -22.94
CA GLU A 199 -51.02 16.64 -23.36
C GLU A 199 -50.90 15.60 -22.24
N SER A 200 -49.81 15.63 -21.46
CA SER A 200 -49.63 14.70 -20.33
C SER A 200 -50.66 14.92 -19.22
N ASP A 201 -51.00 16.17 -18.92
CA ASP A 201 -51.99 16.57 -17.92
C ASP A 201 -53.42 16.19 -18.38
N ALA A 202 -53.70 16.29 -19.68
CA ALA A 202 -54.96 15.82 -20.27
C ALA A 202 -55.13 14.30 -20.14
N ILE A 203 -54.08 13.52 -20.47
CA ILE A 203 -54.10 12.05 -20.36
C ILE A 203 -54.27 11.61 -18.90
N ILE A 204 -53.64 12.32 -17.96
CA ILE A 204 -53.76 12.00 -16.53
C ILE A 204 -55.13 12.42 -15.99
N SER A 205 -55.70 13.51 -16.48
CA SER A 205 -57.08 13.89 -16.15
C SER A 205 -58.08 12.83 -16.62
N THR A 206 -57.88 12.25 -17.81
CA THR A 206 -58.69 11.12 -18.28
C THR A 206 -58.46 9.85 -17.45
N LEU A 207 -57.22 9.59 -17.03
CA LEU A 207 -56.89 8.47 -16.14
C LEU A 207 -57.56 8.62 -14.77
N ILE A 208 -57.52 9.82 -14.18
CA ILE A 208 -58.17 10.12 -12.90
C ILE A 208 -59.68 9.89 -13.01
N LYS A 209 -60.32 10.36 -14.09
CA LYS A 209 -61.75 10.10 -14.36
C LYS A 209 -62.05 8.61 -14.49
N HIS A 210 -61.19 7.84 -15.16
CA HIS A 210 -61.35 6.39 -15.32
C HIS A 210 -61.19 5.65 -13.97
N LEU A 211 -60.19 6.01 -13.16
CA LEU A 211 -59.97 5.44 -11.83
C LEU A 211 -61.11 5.81 -10.86
N GLN A 212 -61.65 7.03 -10.95
CA GLN A 212 -62.83 7.46 -10.20
C GLN A 212 -64.08 6.67 -10.62
N ALA A 213 -64.29 6.43 -11.91
CA ALA A 213 -65.38 5.59 -12.41
C ALA A 213 -65.24 4.12 -11.96
N GLN A 214 -64.01 3.57 -11.95
CA GLN A 214 -63.72 2.24 -11.41
C GLN A 214 -63.93 2.14 -9.90
N LEU A 215 -63.77 3.24 -9.16
CA LEU A 215 -64.09 3.32 -7.73
C LEU A 215 -65.60 3.37 -7.49
N MET A 216 -66.35 4.12 -8.30
CA MET A 216 -67.82 4.27 -8.21
C MET A 216 -68.59 3.04 -8.73
N ASN A 217 -67.97 2.19 -9.55
CA ASN A 217 -68.59 0.96 -10.03
C ASN A 217 -68.50 -0.15 -8.95
N PRO A 218 -69.63 -0.65 -8.42
CA PRO A 218 -69.65 -1.63 -7.32
C PRO A 218 -69.15 -3.03 -7.70
N LYS A 219 -68.88 -3.32 -8.98
CA LYS A 219 -68.49 -4.66 -9.47
C LYS A 219 -66.97 -4.95 -9.48
N VAL A 220 -66.13 -4.00 -9.06
CA VAL A 220 -64.66 -4.13 -9.16
C VAL A 220 -64.05 -4.76 -7.90
N LEU A 221 -63.09 -5.68 -8.11
CA LEU A 221 -62.35 -6.42 -7.07
C LEU A 221 -61.67 -5.47 -6.05
N LEU A 222 -61.81 -5.74 -4.75
CA LEU A 222 -61.21 -4.97 -3.64
C LEU A 222 -59.72 -4.56 -3.81
N PRO A 223 -58.79 -5.41 -4.32
CA PRO A 223 -57.40 -5.01 -4.50
C PRO A 223 -57.20 -3.97 -5.62
N ALA A 224 -58.00 -4.01 -6.69
CA ALA A 224 -57.95 -3.02 -7.76
C ALA A 224 -58.48 -1.65 -7.28
N ARG A 225 -59.48 -1.63 -6.40
CA ARG A 225 -59.95 -0.43 -5.71
C ARG A 225 -58.90 0.15 -4.76
N ALA A 226 -58.23 -0.68 -3.98
CA ALA A 226 -57.15 -0.24 -3.08
C ALA A 226 -55.94 0.34 -3.87
N GLN A 227 -55.59 -0.27 -5.00
CA GLN A 227 -54.56 0.23 -5.91
C GLN A 227 -54.97 1.56 -6.56
N ALA A 228 -56.21 1.70 -7.02
CA ALA A 228 -56.73 2.95 -7.57
C ALA A 228 -56.69 4.09 -6.54
N VAL A 229 -57.07 3.83 -5.29
CA VAL A 229 -57.00 4.82 -4.19
C VAL A 229 -55.54 5.20 -3.89
N SER A 230 -54.62 4.23 -3.85
CA SER A 230 -53.19 4.49 -3.64
C SER A 230 -52.57 5.32 -4.77
N LEU A 231 -52.92 5.04 -6.03
CA LEU A 231 -52.43 5.77 -7.20
C LEU A 231 -53.00 7.20 -7.26
N LEU A 232 -54.27 7.37 -6.92
CA LEU A 232 -54.87 8.71 -6.76
C LEU A 232 -54.20 9.50 -5.63
N GLN A 233 -53.78 8.84 -4.55
CA GLN A 233 -53.01 9.45 -3.46
C GLN A 233 -51.55 9.77 -3.84
N GLN A 234 -51.01 9.14 -4.88
CA GLN A 234 -49.68 9.45 -5.41
C GLN A 234 -49.70 10.58 -6.43
N LEU A 235 -50.77 10.68 -7.24
CA LEU A 235 -51.02 11.78 -8.18
C LEU A 235 -51.53 13.05 -7.48
N ASN A 236 -52.17 12.92 -6.32
CA ASN A 236 -52.73 14.02 -5.53
C ASN A 236 -52.22 13.95 -4.08
N ARG A 237 -51.40 14.91 -3.64
CA ARG A 237 -51.18 15.14 -2.19
C ARG A 237 -51.39 16.62 -1.93
N PRO A 238 -52.30 17.01 -1.00
CA PRO A 238 -52.42 16.51 0.36
C PRO A 238 -53.77 15.85 0.67
N ARG A 239 -53.86 15.25 1.87
CA ARG A 239 -55.07 14.73 2.50
C ARG A 239 -56.27 15.63 2.17
N THR A 240 -57.36 15.01 1.75
CA THR A 240 -58.69 15.54 2.02
C THR A 240 -58.81 15.72 3.54
N HIS A 241 -58.36 16.87 4.05
CA HIS A 241 -58.87 17.39 5.30
C HIS A 241 -60.33 17.71 5.03
N ASN A 242 -61.20 16.71 5.15
CA ASN A 242 -62.63 16.83 5.41
C ASN A 242 -63.37 15.49 5.54
N VAL A 243 -62.72 14.42 6.03
CA VAL A 243 -63.46 13.20 6.44
C VAL A 243 -63.06 12.64 7.81
N LEU A 244 -62.32 13.40 8.63
CA LEU A 244 -62.00 13.01 10.01
C LEU A 244 -62.46 14.00 11.09
N ASN A 245 -62.88 15.22 10.74
CA ASN A 245 -63.41 16.19 11.71
C ASN A 245 -64.91 16.04 12.02
N ALA A 246 -65.67 15.20 11.30
CA ALA A 246 -67.07 14.94 11.63
C ALA A 246 -67.24 13.96 12.83
N ARG A 247 -66.20 13.20 13.20
CA ARG A 247 -66.26 12.27 14.34
C ARG A 247 -65.76 12.86 15.66
N LYS A 248 -64.91 13.89 15.63
CA LYS A 248 -64.43 14.56 16.86
C LYS A 248 -65.40 15.62 17.39
N THR A 249 -66.16 16.31 16.54
CA THR A 249 -67.17 17.28 17.00
C THR A 249 -68.43 16.61 17.56
N ALA A 250 -68.78 15.40 17.12
CA ALA A 250 -69.89 14.62 17.69
C ALA A 250 -69.57 14.02 19.08
N HIS A 251 -68.29 13.79 19.42
CA HIS A 251 -67.90 13.24 20.72
C HIS A 251 -67.67 14.32 21.78
N VAL A 252 -67.19 15.50 21.38
CA VAL A 252 -67.06 16.65 22.30
C VAL A 252 -68.43 17.23 22.67
N HIS A 253 -69.42 17.22 21.76
CA HIS A 253 -70.79 17.64 22.08
C HIS A 253 -71.58 16.63 22.94
N LYS A 254 -71.14 15.37 23.01
CA LYS A 254 -71.76 14.32 23.85
C LYS A 254 -71.15 14.20 25.25
N LEU A 255 -70.00 14.84 25.49
CA LEU A 255 -69.33 14.90 26.79
C LEU A 255 -69.54 16.23 27.55
N VAL A 256 -70.12 17.25 26.92
CA VAL A 256 -70.52 18.50 27.60
C VAL A 256 -71.99 18.48 28.07
N ASN A 257 -72.82 17.56 27.56
CA ASN A 257 -74.25 17.45 27.91
C ASN A 257 -74.61 16.31 28.88
N HIS A 258 -73.63 15.62 29.48
CA HIS A 258 -73.86 14.67 30.59
C HIS A 258 -72.84 14.89 31.71
N GLY A 259 -72.90 16.08 32.28
CA GLY A 259 -72.09 16.54 33.40
C GLY A 259 -72.81 17.63 34.20
N PHE A 260 -74.08 17.37 34.51
CA PHE A 260 -74.80 17.77 35.72
C PHE A 260 -75.75 16.61 36.06
#